data_AF-A0A7S0FLB7-F1
#
_entry.id   AF-A0A7S0FLB7-F1
#
_cell.length_a   1.000
_cell.length_b   1.000
_cell.length_c   1.000
_cell.angle_alpha   90.00
_cell.angle_beta   90.00
_cell.angle_gamma   90.00
#
_symmetry.space_group_name_H-M   'P 1'
#
loop_
_entity.id
_entity.type
_entity.pdbx_description
1 polymer ?
#
loop_
_entity_poly.entity_id
_entity_poly.type
_entity_poly.pdbx_seq_one_letter_code
_entity_poly.pdbx_strand_id
1 'polypeptide(L)'
;GTDDGGDDIDKSDLVKINIRIRDDKRKILVLDEFHVDPSFCNLPGGDIVSVAQSLVKDLNLPEDMTTTIVTTILEQIRGLQVPVNLHDAKVNIVGANGGEVTKTELSRE
;
A
#
# COMPACT_ATOMS: atom_id res chain seq x y z
N GLY A 1 -10.95 29.45 39.74
CA GLY A 1 -11.21 29.63 38.30
C GLY A 1 -10.85 28.34 37.61
N THR A 2 -11.84 27.70 37.01
CA THR A 2 -11.73 26.78 35.87
C THR A 2 -10.78 27.33 34.81
N ASP A 3 -10.06 26.60 33.98
CA ASP A 3 -9.91 25.17 33.69
C ASP A 3 -8.64 25.08 32.81
N ASP A 4 -7.94 23.96 32.90
CA ASP A 4 -6.68 23.63 32.21
C ASP A 4 -6.90 23.63 30.69
N GLY A 5 -6.44 24.67 29.99
CA GLY A 5 -6.35 24.68 28.52
C GLY A 5 -5.13 23.88 28.04
N GLY A 6 -5.14 22.57 28.28
CA GLY A 6 -4.12 21.63 27.84
C GLY A 6 -4.44 21.05 26.45
N ASP A 7 -3.48 21.19 25.54
CA ASP A 7 -3.19 20.32 24.39
C ASP A 7 -4.37 19.76 23.58
N ASP A 8 -4.88 20.55 22.63
CA ASP A 8 -5.43 20.03 21.38
C ASP A 8 -4.44 20.31 20.25
N ILE A 9 -3.23 19.73 20.35
CA ILE A 9 -2.41 19.53 19.16
C ILE A 9 -3.18 18.52 18.33
N ASP A 10 -3.77 19.00 17.23
CA ASP A 10 -4.27 18.23 16.10
C ASP A 10 -3.42 16.97 15.97
N LYS A 11 -3.91 15.84 16.49
CA LYS A 11 -3.34 14.53 16.17
C LYS A 11 -3.72 14.32 14.73
N SER A 12 -2.92 14.89 13.83
CA SER A 12 -2.97 14.59 12.43
C SER A 12 -3.03 13.07 12.34
N ASP A 13 -4.11 12.53 11.78
CA ASP A 13 -4.39 11.09 11.66
C ASP A 13 -3.42 10.45 10.65
N LEU A 14 -2.13 10.69 10.86
CA LEU A 14 -1.05 10.24 10.02
C LEU A 14 -0.96 8.73 10.15
N VAL A 15 -1.17 8.04 9.04
CA VAL A 15 -0.96 6.62 8.94
C VAL A 15 0.53 6.38 8.72
N LYS A 16 1.13 5.62 9.63
CA LYS A 16 2.49 5.13 9.48
C LYS A 16 2.50 4.03 8.41
N ILE A 17 3.25 4.26 7.34
CA ILE A 17 3.47 3.33 6.24
C ILE A 17 4.81 2.65 6.42
N ASN A 18 4.83 1.33 6.34
CA ASN A 18 6.05 0.53 6.35
C ASN A 18 6.12 -0.30 5.06
N ILE A 19 7.11 -0.01 4.20
CA ILE A 19 7.34 -0.74 2.95
C ILE A 19 8.39 -1.80 3.22
N ARG A 20 8.04 -3.06 2.96
CA ARG A 20 8.96 -4.21 2.99
C ARG A 20 8.72 -5.08 1.78
N ILE A 21 9.38 -4.77 0.67
CA ILE A 21 9.23 -5.52 -0.58
C ILE A 21 10.54 -6.25 -0.85
N ARG A 22 10.44 -7.57 -1.07
CA ARG A 22 11.55 -8.40 -1.53
C ARG A 22 11.19 -8.96 -2.90
N ASP A 23 12.08 -8.78 -3.86
CA ASP A 23 12.03 -9.44 -5.16
C ASP A 23 13.26 -10.34 -5.30
N ASP A 24 13.08 -11.62 -5.01
CA ASP A 24 14.16 -12.61 -5.06
C ASP A 24 14.68 -12.90 -6.47
N LYS A 25 13.88 -12.63 -7.51
CA LYS A 25 14.28 -12.85 -8.91
C LYS A 25 15.26 -11.77 -9.35
N ARG A 26 14.96 -10.52 -8.99
CA ARG A 26 15.80 -9.35 -9.31
C ARG A 26 16.82 -9.00 -8.23
N LYS A 27 16.80 -9.71 -7.09
CA LYS A 27 17.66 -9.46 -5.92
C LYS A 27 17.50 -8.05 -5.36
N ILE A 28 16.27 -7.55 -5.35
CA ILE A 28 15.92 -6.23 -4.84
C ILE A 28 15.29 -6.37 -3.46
N LEU A 29 15.69 -5.52 -2.53
CA LEU A 29 15.09 -5.37 -1.22
C LEU A 29 14.79 -3.88 -0.99
N VAL A 30 13.51 -3.54 -0.86
CA VAL A 30 13.04 -2.18 -0.55
C VAL A 30 12.54 -2.19 0.89
N LEU A 31 13.18 -1.38 1.74
CA LEU A 31 12.80 -1.16 3.12
C LEU A 31 12.64 0.34 3.33
N ASP A 32 11.44 0.79 3.64
CA ASP A 32 11.17 2.21 3.88
C ASP A 32 10.08 2.41 4.93
N GLU A 33 10.09 3.58 5.56
CA GLU A 33 9.13 3.96 6.59
C GLU A 33 8.85 5.47 6.53
N PHE A 34 7.58 5.83 6.36
CA PHE A 34 7.14 7.22 6.34
C PHE A 34 5.71 7.37 6.86
N HIS A 35 5.28 8.60 7.09
CA HIS A 35 3.93 8.91 7.54
C HIS A 35 3.15 9.56 6.39
N VAL A 36 1.89 9.18 6.23
CA VAL A 36 0.98 9.74 5.22
C VAL A 36 -0.25 10.28 5.91
N ASP A 37 -0.65 11.50 5.55
CA ASP A 37 -1.98 12.01 5.87
C ASP A 37 -3.00 11.40 4.87
N PRO A 38 -3.94 10.55 5.33
CA PRO A 38 -4.96 9.95 4.45
C PRO A 38 -5.85 10.99 3.79
N SER A 39 -5.99 12.17 4.39
CA SER A 39 -6.73 13.30 3.83
C SER A 39 -6.10 13.78 2.53
N PHE A 40 -4.79 13.61 2.38
CA PHE A 40 -4.04 13.98 1.18
C PHE A 40 -4.44 13.13 -0.04
N CYS A 41 -4.85 11.88 0.17
CA CYS A 41 -5.34 11.01 -0.90
C CYS A 41 -6.63 11.51 -1.56
N ASN A 42 -7.38 12.38 -0.87
CA ASN A 42 -8.62 12.98 -1.39
C ASN A 42 -8.37 14.34 -2.07
N LEU A 43 -7.13 14.85 -2.05
CA LEU A 43 -6.77 16.12 -2.67
C LEU A 43 -6.34 15.94 -4.13
N PRO A 44 -6.71 16.87 -5.03
CA PRO A 44 -6.23 16.85 -6.40
C PRO A 44 -4.70 17.06 -6.41
N GLY A 45 -3.97 16.04 -6.89
CA GLY A 45 -2.50 16.01 -6.93
C GLY A 45 -1.84 15.21 -5.80
N GLY A 46 -2.60 14.78 -4.79
CA GLY A 46 -2.13 13.91 -3.71
C GLY A 46 -2.36 12.43 -4.00
N ASP A 47 -1.94 11.95 -5.18
CA ASP A 47 -2.12 10.55 -5.55
C ASP A 47 -0.95 9.69 -5.05
N ILE A 48 -1.27 8.62 -4.32
CA ILE A 48 -0.32 7.58 -3.88
C ILE A 48 0.43 6.98 -5.08
N VAL A 49 -0.19 6.97 -6.27
CA VAL A 49 0.49 6.55 -7.51
C VAL A 49 1.69 7.44 -7.80
N SER A 50 1.57 8.76 -7.64
CA SER A 50 2.69 9.69 -7.86
C SER A 50 3.81 9.48 -6.83
N VAL A 51 3.45 9.24 -5.56
CA VAL A 51 4.44 8.91 -4.51
C VAL A 51 5.21 7.64 -4.86
N ALA A 52 4.50 6.58 -5.29
CA ALA A 52 5.12 5.33 -5.68
C ALA A 52 6.01 5.47 -6.93
N GLN A 53 5.57 6.24 -7.93
CA GLN A 53 6.36 6.51 -9.13
C GLN A 53 7.66 7.27 -8.80
N SER A 54 7.59 8.25 -7.90
CA SER A 54 8.79 8.96 -7.43
C SER A 54 9.73 8.01 -6.71
N LEU A 55 9.23 7.18 -5.77
CA LEU A 55 10.04 6.17 -5.08
C LEU A 55 10.75 5.23 -6.07
N VAL A 56 10.03 4.75 -7.09
CA VAL A 56 10.61 3.88 -8.13
C VAL A 56 11.71 4.60 -8.91
N LYS A 57 11.49 5.85 -9.31
CA LYS A 57 12.49 6.63 -10.06
C LYS A 57 13.71 6.97 -9.21
N ASP A 58 13.49 7.46 -7.99
CA ASP A 58 14.53 7.93 -7.09
C ASP A 58 15.44 6.79 -6.64
N LEU A 59 14.87 5.60 -6.43
CA LEU A 59 15.61 4.38 -6.05
C LEU A 59 16.06 3.55 -7.26
N ASN A 60 15.83 4.04 -8.49
CA ASN A 60 16.14 3.36 -9.74
C ASN A 60 15.63 1.90 -9.79
N LEU A 61 14.39 1.71 -9.31
CA LEU A 61 13.71 0.42 -9.30
C LEU A 61 13.06 0.14 -10.65
N PRO A 62 12.78 -1.14 -10.96
CA PRO A 62 11.98 -1.51 -12.11
C PRO A 62 10.57 -0.88 -12.09
N GLU A 63 10.10 -0.37 -13.23
CA GLU A 63 8.83 0.36 -13.33
C GLU A 63 7.61 -0.46 -12.87
N ASP A 64 7.64 -1.78 -13.06
CA ASP A 64 6.58 -2.69 -12.63
C ASP A 64 6.46 -2.83 -11.10
N MET A 65 7.46 -2.37 -10.34
CA MET A 65 7.35 -2.29 -8.87
C MET A 65 6.41 -1.18 -8.41
N THR A 66 6.09 -0.20 -9.27
CA THR A 66 5.17 0.91 -8.94
C THR A 66 3.85 0.37 -8.40
N THR A 67 3.22 -0.58 -9.10
CA THR A 67 1.94 -1.18 -8.68
C THR A 67 2.04 -1.85 -7.32
N THR A 68 3.15 -2.56 -7.07
CA THR A 68 3.40 -3.25 -5.79
C THR A 68 3.49 -2.25 -4.63
N ILE A 69 4.21 -1.15 -4.83
CA ILE A 69 4.36 -0.07 -3.85
C ILE A 69 3.01 0.62 -3.61
N VAL A 70 2.27 0.97 -4.66
CA VAL A 70 0.93 1.57 -4.55
C VAL A 70 -0.01 0.69 -3.73
N THR A 71 -0.10 -0.59 -4.06
CA THR A 71 -0.97 -1.54 -3.34
C THR A 71 -0.58 -1.61 -1.86
N THR A 72 0.71 -1.74 -1.56
CA THR A 72 1.22 -1.81 -0.19
C THR A 72 0.87 -0.58 0.64
N ILE A 73 0.95 0.62 0.04
CA ILE A 73 0.59 1.88 0.71
C ILE A 73 -0.92 1.95 0.93
N LEU A 74 -1.72 1.67 -0.10
CA LEU A 74 -3.19 1.76 -0.03
C LEU A 74 -3.79 0.75 0.96
N GLU A 75 -3.25 -0.46 1.03
CA GLU A 75 -3.69 -1.46 1.99
C GLU A 75 -3.46 -0.98 3.43
N GLN A 76 -2.28 -0.41 3.72
CA GLN A 76 -1.98 0.14 5.05
C GLN A 76 -2.85 1.36 5.39
N ILE A 77 -3.11 2.25 4.44
CA ILE A 77 -4.03 3.39 4.63
C ILE A 77 -5.46 2.90 4.94
N ARG A 78 -5.91 1.82 4.30
CA ARG A 78 -7.23 1.22 4.53
C ARG A 78 -7.29 0.31 5.77
N GLY A 79 -6.19 0.20 6.53
CA GLY A 79 -6.11 -0.67 7.70
C GLY A 79 -6.12 -2.17 7.37
N LEU A 80 -5.86 -2.53 6.11
CA LEU A 80 -5.70 -3.92 5.70
C LEU A 80 -4.31 -4.39 6.12
N GLN A 81 -4.24 -5.52 6.84
CA GLN A 81 -2.96 -6.12 7.18
C GLN A 81 -2.31 -6.64 5.89
N VAL A 82 -1.22 -5.99 5.47
CA VAL A 82 -0.41 -6.45 4.32
C VAL A 82 0.47 -7.60 4.77
N PRO A 83 0.27 -8.84 4.30
CA PRO A 83 1.20 -9.91 4.60
C PRO A 83 2.57 -9.62 3.96
N VAL A 84 3.64 -9.76 4.75
CA VAL A 84 5.04 -9.41 4.44
C VAL A 84 5.68 -10.23 3.31
N ASN A 85 4.91 -11.06 2.60
CA ASN A 85 5.42 -11.95 1.55
C ASN A 85 4.61 -11.78 0.26
N LEU A 86 4.91 -10.74 -0.52
CA LEU A 86 4.46 -10.64 -1.91
C LEU A 86 5.39 -11.41 -2.86
N HIS A 87 5.51 -12.72 -2.62
CA HIS A 87 5.88 -13.68 -3.64
C HIS A 87 4.63 -14.57 -3.82
N ASP A 88 4.00 -14.48 -5.00
CA ASP A 88 2.68 -15.05 -5.37
C ASP A 88 1.42 -14.25 -4.98
N ALA A 89 1.35 -12.98 -5.40
CA ALA A 89 0.06 -12.28 -5.50
C ALA A 89 -0.81 -12.88 -6.63
N LYS A 90 -1.33 -14.10 -6.43
CA LYS A 90 -2.65 -14.43 -6.98
C LYS A 90 -3.65 -13.60 -6.19
N VAL A 91 -4.05 -12.47 -6.75
CA VAL A 91 -5.10 -11.61 -6.20
C VAL A 91 -6.38 -12.43 -6.15
N ASN A 92 -6.67 -13.03 -5.01
CA ASN A 92 -7.98 -13.63 -4.74
C ASN A 92 -8.89 -12.49 -4.29
N ILE A 93 -9.62 -11.90 -5.24
CA ILE A 93 -10.70 -10.98 -4.94
C ILE A 93 -11.82 -11.81 -4.32
N VAL A 94 -11.83 -11.95 -3.00
CA VAL A 94 -13.02 -12.44 -2.29
C VAL A 94 -14.00 -11.28 -2.26
N GLY A 95 -14.85 -11.22 -3.29
CA GLY A 95 -16.02 -10.36 -3.29
C GLY A 95 -16.88 -10.72 -2.09
N ALA A 96 -17.03 -9.78 -1.15
CA ALA A 96 -18.08 -9.83 -0.15
C ALA A 96 -19.43 -9.64 -0.85
N ASN A 97 -19.94 -10.70 -1.47
CA ASN A 97 -21.35 -10.99 -1.77
C ASN A 97 -21.38 -12.33 -2.52
N GLY A 98 -22.11 -13.30 -1.94
CA GLY A 98 -22.15 -14.69 -2.38
C GLY A 98 -22.36 -14.87 -3.88
N GLY A 99 -21.45 -15.63 -4.50
CA GLY A 99 -21.47 -16.00 -5.90
C GLY A 99 -20.18 -16.72 -6.27
N GLU A 100 -20.07 -17.99 -5.87
CA GLU A 100 -19.00 -18.89 -6.30
C GLU A 100 -19.07 -19.05 -7.82
N VAL A 101 -18.08 -18.51 -8.53
CA VAL A 101 -17.81 -18.87 -9.93
C VAL A 101 -16.41 -19.45 -10.01
N THR A 102 -16.31 -20.73 -9.65
CA THR A 102 -15.21 -21.59 -10.08
C THR A 102 -15.34 -21.84 -11.58
N LYS A 103 -14.48 -21.21 -12.38
CA LYS A 103 -14.07 -21.79 -13.67
C LYS A 103 -12.57 -22.03 -13.65
N THR A 104 -12.22 -23.18 -13.11
CA THR A 104 -10.98 -23.88 -13.42
C THR A 104 -11.12 -24.44 -14.82
N GLU A 105 -10.35 -23.94 -15.78
CA GLU A 105 -10.08 -24.70 -17.00
C GLU A 105 -8.56 -24.74 -17.18
N LEU A 106 -7.98 -25.83 -16.67
CA LEU A 106 -6.61 -26.23 -16.91
C LEU A 106 -6.62 -27.23 -18.08
N SER A 107 -5.86 -26.90 -19.11
CA SER A 107 -5.09 -27.77 -20.02
C SER A 107 -5.81 -28.68 -21.03
N ARG A 108 -5.37 -28.57 -22.28
CA ARG A 108 -4.96 -29.66 -23.21
C ARG A 108 -4.05 -29.01 -24.27
N GLU A 109 -2.75 -29.32 -24.22
CA GLU A 109 -2.03 -30.19 -25.18
C GLU A 109 -1.82 -29.54 -26.55
#